data_AF-A0A316H1Q9-F1
#
_entry.id   AF-A0A316H1Q9-F1
#
_cell.length_a   1.000
_cell.length_b   1.000
_cell.length_c   1.000
_cell.angle_alpha   90.00
_cell.angle_beta   90.00
_cell.angle_gamma   90.00
#
_symmetry.space_group_name_H-M   'P 1'
#
loop_
_entity.id
_entity.type
_entity.pdbx_description
1 polymer ?
#
loop_
_entity_poly.entity_id
_entity_poly.type
_entity_poly.pdbx_seq_one_letter_code
_entity_poly.pdbx_strand_id
1 'polypeptide(L)'
;MPIAHTLTMRTAIASICIGSLAALVSTLTPSPASAQRLIRCASEGGTCRLPFPAEVVYGAQGMTTSRFIDGPAVRCSNRVFGDPAPGLRKECYVVQRGRGGYDDGEYGEPRRKRWVVCANENQFCDFYGRKRVRYGTIGQYEEGVFRDGVDCDNDTFGDPVPGTRKRCYVQD
;
A
#
# COMPACT_ATOMS: atom_id res chain seq x y z
N MET A 1 -48.72 71.96 -22.31
CA MET A 1 -47.59 72.88 -22.62
C MET A 1 -47.27 73.60 -21.32
N PRO A 2 -46.10 73.36 -20.71
CA PRO A 2 -44.81 73.86 -21.18
C PRO A 2 -43.68 72.83 -21.18
N ILE A 3 -42.59 73.20 -21.87
CA ILE A 3 -41.32 72.49 -22.01
C ILE A 3 -40.36 73.01 -20.94
N ALA A 4 -39.56 72.15 -20.31
CA ALA A 4 -38.38 72.55 -19.55
C ALA A 4 -37.22 71.60 -19.83
N HIS A 5 -36.11 72.17 -20.30
CA HIS A 5 -34.83 71.53 -20.55
C HIS A 5 -34.11 71.20 -19.23
N THR A 6 -33.35 70.11 -19.18
CA THR A 6 -32.35 69.88 -18.12
C THR A 6 -31.05 69.32 -18.69
N LEU A 7 -29.96 69.75 -18.06
CA LEU A 7 -28.59 69.78 -18.54
C LEU A 7 -27.84 68.44 -18.48
N THR A 8 -26.83 68.36 -19.34
CA THR A 8 -25.75 67.38 -19.40
C THR A 8 -24.85 67.41 -18.16
N MET A 9 -24.57 66.24 -17.59
CA MET A 9 -23.69 66.07 -16.43
C MET A 9 -22.48 65.22 -16.85
N ARG A 10 -21.29 65.84 -16.88
CA ARG A 10 -19.99 65.18 -17.10
C ARG A 10 -19.56 64.50 -15.80
N THR A 11 -19.37 63.18 -15.80
CA THR A 11 -18.81 62.44 -14.67
C THR A 11 -17.37 62.01 -14.98
N ALA A 12 -16.46 62.40 -14.08
CA ALA A 12 -15.05 62.02 -14.11
C ALA A 12 -14.89 60.56 -13.67
N ILE A 13 -14.10 59.79 -14.42
CA ILE A 13 -13.77 58.39 -14.11
C ILE A 13 -12.53 58.40 -13.21
N ALA A 14 -12.71 57.99 -11.96
CA ALA A 14 -11.63 57.77 -11.01
C ALA A 14 -10.91 56.45 -11.36
N SER A 15 -9.59 56.53 -11.60
CA SER A 15 -8.70 55.39 -11.82
C SER A 15 -8.65 54.49 -10.59
N ILE A 16 -9.16 53.27 -10.73
CA ILE A 16 -9.06 52.21 -9.73
C ILE A 16 -7.78 51.42 -10.03
N CYS A 17 -6.87 51.36 -9.06
CA CYS A 17 -5.67 50.54 -9.10
C CYS A 17 -6.05 49.06 -9.31
N ILE A 18 -5.78 48.53 -10.51
CA ILE A 18 -5.89 47.10 -10.75
C ILE A 18 -4.69 46.44 -10.08
N GLY A 19 -4.89 46.02 -8.83
CA GLY A 19 -4.01 45.06 -8.18
C GLY A 19 -4.14 43.72 -8.91
N SER A 20 -3.15 43.41 -9.74
CA SER A 20 -3.04 42.14 -10.44
C SER A 20 -2.83 41.02 -9.41
N LEU A 21 -3.92 40.39 -8.98
CA LEU A 21 -3.90 39.17 -8.17
C LEU A 21 -3.49 38.02 -9.10
N ALA A 22 -2.19 37.75 -9.20
CA ALA A 22 -1.69 36.54 -9.84
C ALA A 22 -2.12 35.33 -8.99
N ALA A 23 -3.27 34.74 -9.32
CA ALA A 23 -3.69 33.47 -8.75
C ALA A 23 -2.70 32.38 -9.24
N LEU A 24 -1.77 32.00 -8.38
CA LEU A 24 -0.97 30.79 -8.54
C LEU A 24 -1.94 29.60 -8.51
N VAL A 25 -2.35 29.13 -9.68
CA VAL A 25 -3.08 27.86 -9.81
C VAL A 25 -2.08 26.75 -9.54
N SER A 26 -1.93 26.40 -8.26
CA SER A 26 -1.18 25.23 -7.83
C SER A 26 -1.89 23.99 -8.38
N THR A 27 -1.34 23.41 -9.43
CA THR A 27 -1.77 22.11 -9.96
C THR A 27 -1.38 21.01 -8.97
N LEU A 28 -2.28 20.73 -8.03
CA LEU A 28 -2.21 19.53 -7.19
C LEU A 28 -2.44 18.31 -8.09
N THR A 29 -1.36 17.76 -8.65
CA THR A 29 -1.42 16.44 -9.28
C THR A 29 -1.57 15.41 -8.14
N PRO A 30 -2.68 14.65 -8.08
CA PRO A 30 -2.77 13.57 -7.12
C PRO A 30 -1.69 12.55 -7.47
N SER A 31 -0.84 12.21 -6.51
CA SER A 31 0.12 11.11 -6.67
C SER A 31 -0.62 9.85 -7.06
N PRO A 32 -0.08 9.01 -7.97
CA PRO A 32 -0.72 7.75 -8.32
C PRO A 32 -0.79 6.89 -7.05
N ALA A 33 -2.00 6.75 -6.51
CA ALA A 33 -2.25 5.79 -5.44
C ALA A 33 -1.91 4.42 -6.01
N SER A 34 -0.85 3.78 -5.49
CA SER A 34 -0.47 2.42 -5.87
C SER A 34 -1.69 1.52 -5.73
N ALA A 35 -2.26 1.10 -6.87
CA ALA A 35 -3.44 0.27 -6.90
C ALA A 35 -3.09 -1.08 -6.27
N GLN A 36 -3.79 -1.43 -5.18
CA GLN A 36 -3.73 -2.77 -4.61
C GLN A 36 -4.34 -3.74 -5.62
N ARG A 37 -3.57 -4.72 -6.09
CA ARG A 37 -4.12 -5.77 -6.94
C ARG A 37 -4.71 -6.84 -6.03
N LEU A 38 -6.05 -6.89 -6.00
CA LEU A 38 -6.78 -7.96 -5.32
C LEU A 38 -6.85 -9.19 -6.21
N ILE A 39 -6.36 -10.32 -5.72
CA ILE A 39 -6.39 -11.61 -6.44
C ILE A 39 -7.27 -12.55 -5.66
N ARG A 40 -8.38 -12.97 -6.27
CA ARG A 40 -9.29 -13.94 -5.67
C ARG A 40 -8.54 -15.25 -5.39
N CYS A 41 -8.68 -15.78 -4.18
CA CYS A 41 -8.04 -17.03 -3.77
C CYS A 41 -9.01 -18.10 -3.29
N ALA A 42 -10.21 -17.74 -2.79
CA ALA A 42 -11.20 -18.70 -2.33
C ALA A 42 -12.61 -18.11 -2.32
N SER A 43 -13.62 -18.95 -2.54
CA SER A 43 -15.00 -18.66 -2.11
C SER A 43 -15.15 -18.83 -0.60
N GLU A 44 -16.19 -18.22 -0.02
CA GLU A 44 -16.62 -18.50 1.36
C GLU A 44 -16.75 -20.01 1.62
N GLY A 45 -16.20 -20.46 2.76
CA GLY A 45 -16.01 -21.86 3.15
C GLY A 45 -14.70 -22.49 2.64
N GLY A 46 -14.08 -21.91 1.62
CA GLY A 46 -12.84 -22.41 1.02
C GLY A 46 -11.58 -22.12 1.85
N THR A 47 -10.44 -22.62 1.36
CA THR A 47 -9.11 -22.35 1.93
C THR A 47 -8.31 -21.49 0.98
N CYS A 48 -7.95 -20.28 1.40
CA CYS A 48 -7.08 -19.38 0.66
C CYS A 48 -5.62 -19.75 0.97
N ARG A 49 -4.87 -20.24 -0.02
CA ARG A 49 -3.43 -20.53 0.13
C ARG A 49 -2.61 -19.28 -0.19
N LEU A 50 -1.66 -18.98 0.68
CA LEU A 50 -0.87 -17.76 0.62
C LEU A 50 0.56 -18.09 0.20
N PRO A 51 1.05 -17.53 -0.93
CA PRO A 51 2.43 -17.73 -1.35
C PRO A 51 3.42 -17.08 -0.38
N PHE A 52 3.02 -16.00 0.28
CA PHE A 52 3.78 -15.24 1.26
C PHE A 52 2.82 -14.66 2.32
N PRO A 53 3.30 -14.22 3.50
CA PRO A 53 2.51 -13.48 4.46
C PRO A 53 1.84 -12.28 3.80
N ALA A 54 0.51 -12.24 3.84
CA ALA A 54 -0.26 -11.28 3.06
C ALA A 54 -1.51 -10.82 3.79
N GLU A 55 -1.99 -9.65 3.39
CA GLU A 55 -3.32 -9.21 3.75
C GLU A 55 -4.36 -9.95 2.91
N VAL A 56 -5.32 -10.58 3.60
CA VAL A 56 -6.46 -11.25 3.00
C VAL A 56 -7.70 -10.42 3.26
N VAL A 57 -8.35 -10.00 2.19
CA VAL A 57 -9.63 -9.29 2.20
C VAL A 57 -10.74 -10.32 2.06
N TYR A 58 -11.79 -10.20 2.87
CA TYR A 58 -12.98 -11.04 2.84
C TYR A 58 -14.22 -10.16 2.74
N GLY A 59 -15.13 -10.46 1.82
CA GLY A 59 -16.39 -9.71 1.71
C GLY A 59 -17.11 -9.86 0.38
N ALA A 60 -18.12 -9.03 0.17
CA ALA A 60 -18.95 -8.99 -1.03
C ALA A 60 -19.45 -7.58 -1.31
N GLN A 61 -19.59 -7.22 -2.59
CA GLN A 61 -20.20 -5.94 -3.03
C GLN A 61 -19.66 -4.69 -2.30
N GLY A 62 -18.34 -4.63 -2.06
CA GLY A 62 -17.68 -3.52 -1.38
C GLY A 62 -17.76 -3.56 0.16
N MET A 63 -18.63 -4.39 0.73
CA MET A 63 -18.68 -4.65 2.17
C MET A 63 -17.62 -5.68 2.54
N THR A 64 -16.47 -5.22 3.04
CA THR A 64 -15.29 -6.06 3.27
C THR A 64 -14.65 -5.85 4.63
N THR A 65 -13.91 -6.85 5.07
CA THR A 65 -13.00 -6.83 6.22
C THR A 65 -11.67 -7.44 5.78
N SER A 66 -10.58 -7.18 6.49
CA SER A 66 -9.28 -7.76 6.15
C SER A 66 -8.51 -8.22 7.39
N ARG A 67 -7.61 -9.18 7.17
CA ARG A 67 -6.63 -9.63 8.16
C ARG A 67 -5.29 -9.92 7.51
N PHE A 68 -4.22 -9.55 8.18
CA PHE A 68 -2.88 -10.01 7.82
C PHE A 68 -2.68 -11.43 8.33
N ILE A 69 -2.28 -12.32 7.43
CA ILE A 69 -2.08 -13.73 7.72
C ILE A 69 -0.60 -14.03 7.55
N ASP A 70 0.05 -14.39 8.66
CA ASP A 70 1.44 -14.81 8.68
C ASP A 70 1.56 -16.35 8.66
N GLY A 71 0.98 -16.94 7.63
CA GLY A 71 0.88 -18.39 7.52
C GLY A 71 0.64 -18.85 6.07
N PRO A 72 0.77 -20.15 5.79
CA PRO A 72 0.68 -20.67 4.42
C PRO A 72 -0.74 -20.69 3.87
N ALA A 73 -1.76 -20.57 4.73
CA ALA A 73 -3.16 -20.58 4.34
C ALA A 73 -4.06 -19.98 5.42
N VAL A 74 -5.27 -19.59 5.01
CA VAL A 74 -6.35 -19.17 5.90
C VAL A 74 -7.70 -19.72 5.44
N ARG A 75 -8.59 -20.05 6.39
CA ARG A 75 -9.99 -20.41 6.10
C ARG A 75 -10.76 -19.14 5.70
N CYS A 76 -11.34 -19.14 4.50
CA CYS A 76 -12.17 -18.05 4.01
C CYS A 76 -13.56 -18.13 4.62
N SER A 77 -13.78 -17.56 5.81
CA SER A 77 -15.04 -17.75 6.54
C SER A 77 -15.32 -16.67 7.59
N ASN A 78 -16.60 -16.55 7.95
CA ASN A 78 -17.06 -15.68 9.04
C ASN A 78 -16.37 -15.96 10.37
N ARG A 79 -15.97 -17.21 10.63
CA ARG A 79 -15.26 -17.57 11.88
C ARG A 79 -13.90 -16.88 12.00
N VAL A 80 -13.22 -16.63 10.88
CA VAL A 80 -11.89 -16.02 10.87
C VAL A 80 -11.98 -14.49 10.77
N PHE A 81 -12.89 -13.99 9.93
CA PHE A 81 -12.91 -12.59 9.53
C PHE A 81 -14.08 -11.78 10.14
N GLY A 82 -15.09 -12.44 10.72
CA GLY A 82 -16.40 -11.85 10.95
C GLY A 82 -17.27 -11.88 9.68
N ASP A 83 -18.54 -11.48 9.77
CA ASP A 83 -19.42 -11.35 8.60
C ASP A 83 -19.57 -9.87 8.20
N PRO A 84 -18.79 -9.38 7.21
CA PRO A 84 -18.90 -8.00 6.75
C PRO A 84 -20.13 -7.76 5.84
N ALA A 85 -20.74 -8.82 5.29
CA ALA A 85 -21.79 -8.70 4.28
C ALA A 85 -22.89 -9.75 4.55
N PRO A 86 -23.73 -9.56 5.58
CA PRO A 86 -24.77 -10.51 5.94
C PRO A 86 -25.75 -10.77 4.80
N GLY A 87 -26.13 -12.03 4.59
CA GLY A 87 -27.04 -12.45 3.52
C GLY A 87 -26.40 -12.50 2.12
N LEU A 88 -25.15 -12.05 1.97
CA LEU A 88 -24.40 -12.12 0.71
C LEU A 88 -23.31 -13.19 0.78
N ARG A 89 -23.09 -13.87 -0.35
CA ARG A 89 -21.98 -14.82 -0.51
C ARG A 89 -20.68 -14.06 -0.66
N LYS A 90 -19.72 -14.35 0.22
CA LYS A 90 -18.44 -13.64 0.29
C LYS A 90 -17.32 -14.40 -0.41
N GLU A 91 -16.25 -13.69 -0.68
CA GLU A 91 -15.04 -14.24 -1.28
C GLU A 91 -13.80 -13.68 -0.60
N CYS A 92 -12.70 -14.45 -0.66
CA CYS A 92 -11.39 -14.00 -0.20
C CYS A 92 -10.50 -13.60 -1.36
N TYR A 93 -9.76 -12.52 -1.14
CA TYR A 93 -8.77 -11.97 -2.04
C TYR A 93 -7.45 -11.75 -1.31
N VAL A 94 -6.33 -12.11 -1.92
CA VAL A 94 -5.00 -11.74 -1.45
C VAL A 94 -4.65 -10.38 -2.04
N VAL A 95 -4.17 -9.47 -1.19
CA VAL A 95 -3.60 -8.20 -1.62
C VAL A 95 -2.19 -8.45 -2.18
N GLN A 96 -2.03 -8.35 -3.50
CA GLN A 96 -0.71 -8.20 -4.13
C GLN A 96 -0.45 -6.71 -4.36
N ARG A 97 0.67 -6.20 -3.85
CA ARG A 97 1.15 -4.87 -4.21
C ARG A 97 2.35 -5.01 -5.14
N GLY A 98 2.22 -4.42 -6.33
CA GLY A 98 3.29 -4.40 -7.32
C GLY A 98 4.44 -3.51 -6.86
N ARG A 99 5.54 -4.11 -6.41
CA ARG A 99 6.87 -3.57 -6.68
C ARG A 99 7.25 -4.10 -8.05
N GLY A 100 7.54 -3.19 -8.98
CA GLY A 100 7.92 -3.53 -10.34
C GLY A 100 9.11 -4.48 -10.36
N GLY A 101 8.89 -5.67 -10.88
CA GLY A 101 9.91 -6.53 -11.45
C GLY A 101 9.35 -6.98 -12.79
N TYR A 102 9.88 -6.42 -13.87
CA TYR A 102 9.73 -7.01 -15.20
C TYR A 102 10.33 -8.42 -15.12
N ASP A 103 9.47 -9.44 -15.21
CA ASP A 103 9.87 -10.81 -15.54
C ASP A 103 8.93 -11.19 -16.69
N ASP A 104 9.45 -11.09 -17.90
CA ASP A 104 8.76 -11.51 -19.10
C ASP A 104 8.87 -13.03 -19.23
N GLY A 105 7.71 -13.67 -19.37
CA GLY A 105 7.61 -14.95 -20.05
C GLY A 105 7.75 -16.20 -19.19
N GLU A 106 7.08 -17.24 -19.68
CA GLU A 106 7.34 -18.65 -19.40
C GLU A 106 6.56 -19.30 -18.24
N TYR A 107 5.37 -19.79 -18.60
CA TYR A 107 4.71 -21.00 -18.06
C TYR A 107 4.90 -21.32 -16.56
N GLY A 108 4.00 -20.79 -15.74
CA GLY A 108 3.37 -21.59 -14.67
C GLY A 108 4.26 -22.10 -13.53
N GLU A 109 5.34 -21.42 -13.16
CA GLU A 109 6.03 -21.74 -11.90
C GLU A 109 5.27 -21.19 -10.68
N PRO A 110 5.06 -21.98 -9.61
CA PRO A 110 4.44 -21.50 -8.38
C PRO A 110 5.33 -20.39 -7.83
N ARG A 111 4.76 -19.20 -7.56
CA ARG A 111 5.45 -18.03 -6.99
C ARG A 111 6.32 -18.47 -5.81
N ARG A 112 7.59 -18.76 -6.08
CA ARG A 112 8.53 -19.26 -5.08
C ARG A 112 8.80 -18.09 -4.15
N LYS A 113 8.53 -18.28 -2.86
CA LYS A 113 8.91 -17.34 -1.78
C LYS A 113 10.34 -16.88 -2.01
N ARG A 114 10.53 -15.64 -2.46
CA ARG A 114 11.85 -15.12 -2.78
C ARG A 114 12.29 -14.19 -1.67
N TRP A 115 13.48 -14.45 -1.14
CA TRP A 115 14.14 -13.53 -0.22
C TRP A 115 15.02 -12.59 -1.01
N VAL A 116 14.69 -11.31 -0.98
CA VAL A 116 15.42 -10.24 -1.70
C VAL A 116 16.22 -9.44 -0.69
N VAL A 117 17.51 -9.21 -0.96
CA VAL A 117 18.36 -8.35 -0.10
C VAL A 117 17.74 -6.96 -0.04
N CYS A 118 17.59 -6.44 1.17
CA CYS A 118 16.98 -5.13 1.43
C CYS A 118 17.99 -4.12 1.99
N ALA A 119 18.84 -4.55 2.92
CA ALA A 119 19.81 -3.67 3.59
C ALA A 119 21.02 -4.48 4.08
N ASN A 120 22.17 -3.82 4.20
CA ASN A 120 23.29 -4.37 4.98
C ASN A 120 23.04 -4.17 6.48
N GLU A 121 23.79 -4.88 7.32
CA GLU A 121 23.80 -4.66 8.77
C GLU A 121 24.05 -3.19 9.13
N ASN A 122 23.29 -2.69 10.11
CA ASN A 122 23.22 -1.30 10.57
C ASN A 122 22.68 -0.30 9.53
N GLN A 123 21.92 -0.76 8.54
CA GLN A 123 21.19 0.10 7.60
C GLN A 123 19.68 -0.08 7.74
N PHE A 124 18.90 0.91 7.30
CA PHE A 124 17.45 0.82 7.27
C PHE A 124 16.96 0.02 6.05
N CYS A 125 16.14 -1.01 6.29
CA CYS A 125 15.48 -1.77 5.24
C CYS A 125 14.11 -1.15 4.94
N ASP A 126 14.04 -0.37 3.85
CA ASP A 126 12.81 0.31 3.45
C ASP A 126 11.88 -0.56 2.57
N PHE A 127 10.68 -0.80 3.07
CA PHE A 127 9.60 -1.43 2.33
C PHE A 127 8.26 -0.88 2.81
N TYR A 128 7.25 -0.91 1.96
CA TYR A 128 5.91 -0.46 2.32
C TYR A 128 5.02 -1.63 2.76
N GLY A 129 4.12 -1.37 3.70
CA GLY A 129 3.15 -2.33 4.21
C GLY A 129 3.79 -3.38 5.12
N ARG A 130 3.04 -4.45 5.41
CA ARG A 130 3.53 -5.53 6.28
C ARG A 130 4.32 -6.54 5.47
N LYS A 131 5.56 -6.81 5.87
CA LYS A 131 6.42 -7.81 5.23
C LYS A 131 7.14 -8.65 6.26
N ARG A 132 7.44 -9.89 5.90
CA ARG A 132 8.37 -10.73 6.63
C ARG A 132 9.79 -10.35 6.25
N VAL A 133 10.61 -10.09 7.24
CA VAL A 133 12.02 -9.73 7.10
C VAL A 133 12.83 -10.75 7.86
N ARG A 134 13.96 -11.16 7.29
CA ARG A 134 14.95 -11.97 7.99
C ARG A 134 16.30 -11.28 8.02
N TYR A 135 17.03 -11.46 9.10
CA TYR A 135 18.35 -10.88 9.35
C TYR A 135 19.34 -12.01 9.61
N GLY A 136 20.49 -12.01 8.94
CA GLY A 136 21.49 -13.06 9.14
C GLY A 136 22.38 -13.33 7.94
N THR A 137 22.91 -14.55 7.87
CA THR A 137 23.74 -15.08 6.76
C THR A 137 23.16 -16.40 6.25
N ILE A 138 23.73 -16.95 5.18
CA ILE A 138 23.26 -18.20 4.57
C ILE A 138 23.15 -19.30 5.64
N GLY A 139 21.93 -19.78 5.86
CA GLY A 139 21.61 -20.88 6.78
C GLY A 139 21.34 -20.48 8.23
N GLN A 140 21.56 -19.23 8.63
CA GLN A 140 21.35 -18.75 10.01
C GLN A 140 20.69 -17.37 9.98
N TYR A 141 19.41 -17.33 10.37
CA TYR A 141 18.57 -16.14 10.29
C TYR A 141 17.64 -16.02 11.50
N GLU A 142 17.44 -14.79 11.95
CA GLU A 142 16.30 -14.40 12.78
C GLU A 142 15.25 -13.73 11.88
N GLU A 143 13.97 -13.99 12.14
CA GLU A 143 12.87 -13.48 11.30
C GLU A 143 11.82 -12.71 12.11
N GLY A 144 11.20 -11.71 11.49
CA GLY A 144 10.07 -10.97 12.04
C GLY A 144 9.15 -10.41 10.97
N VAL A 145 7.98 -9.91 11.39
CA VAL A 145 7.03 -9.22 10.50
C VAL A 145 6.94 -7.77 10.92
N PHE A 146 7.30 -6.88 10.00
CA PHE A 146 7.44 -5.45 10.23
C PHE A 146 6.54 -4.67 9.28
N ARG A 147 6.31 -3.38 9.57
CA ARG A 147 5.48 -2.49 8.76
C ARG A 147 6.26 -1.25 8.36
N ASP A 148 6.22 -0.91 7.09
CA ASP A 148 6.80 0.34 6.55
C ASP A 148 8.31 0.49 6.81
N GLY A 149 9.02 -0.63 6.89
CA GLY A 149 10.47 -0.70 7.08
C GLY A 149 10.90 -1.35 8.41
N VAL A 150 12.21 -1.53 8.57
CA VAL A 150 12.83 -2.04 9.80
C VAL A 150 14.33 -1.72 9.84
N ASP A 151 14.88 -1.43 11.01
CA ASP A 151 16.32 -1.32 11.22
C ASP A 151 17.01 -2.69 11.12
N CYS A 152 18.05 -2.78 10.30
CA CYS A 152 18.72 -4.04 10.02
C CYS A 152 19.88 -4.31 10.98
N ASP A 153 19.57 -4.56 12.25
CA ASP A 153 20.58 -4.68 13.30
C ASP A 153 20.27 -5.74 14.37
N ASN A 154 21.26 -5.93 15.24
CA ASN A 154 21.18 -6.88 16.36
C ASN A 154 20.17 -6.45 17.43
N ASP A 155 19.86 -5.16 17.56
CA ASP A 155 18.90 -4.67 18.56
C ASP A 155 17.47 -5.05 18.17
N THR A 156 17.19 -5.06 16.87
CA THR A 156 15.86 -5.38 16.33
C THR A 156 15.60 -6.88 16.23
N PHE A 157 16.61 -7.66 15.84
CA PHE A 157 16.45 -9.10 15.52
C PHE A 157 17.16 -10.04 16.50
N GLY A 158 18.07 -9.54 17.34
CA GLY A 158 19.10 -10.37 17.97
C GLY A 158 20.28 -10.65 17.03
N ASP A 159 21.31 -11.34 17.52
CA ASP A 159 22.47 -11.72 16.70
C ASP A 159 22.46 -13.22 16.36
N PRO A 160 21.98 -13.62 15.17
CA PRO A 160 21.98 -15.03 14.77
C PRO A 160 23.40 -15.58 14.56
N VAL A 161 24.38 -14.71 14.25
CA VAL A 161 25.75 -15.13 13.89
C VAL A 161 26.78 -14.13 14.44
N PRO A 162 27.15 -14.23 15.72
CA PRO A 162 28.10 -13.31 16.35
C PRO A 162 29.44 -13.24 15.62
N GLY A 163 29.97 -12.01 15.50
CA GLY A 163 31.25 -11.73 14.84
C GLY A 163 31.22 -11.83 13.31
N THR A 164 30.07 -12.13 12.71
CA THR A 164 29.90 -12.21 11.25
C THR A 164 28.98 -11.11 10.76
N ARG A 165 29.32 -10.53 9.59
CA ARG A 165 28.50 -9.51 8.93
C ARG A 165 27.20 -10.13 8.41
N LYS A 166 26.07 -9.48 8.71
CA LYS A 166 24.73 -9.93 8.34
C LYS A 166 24.08 -8.98 7.34
N ARG A 167 22.94 -9.41 6.79
CA ARG A 167 22.08 -8.59 5.92
C ARG A 167 20.61 -8.87 6.19
N CYS A 168 19.77 -7.90 5.87
CA CYS A 168 18.32 -8.08 5.89
C CYS A 168 17.81 -8.46 4.52
N TYR A 169 16.81 -9.34 4.54
CA TYR A 169 16.11 -9.81 3.35
C TYR A 169 14.61 -9.71 3.59
N VAL A 170 13.89 -9.27 2.57
CA VAL A 170 12.43 -9.17 2.58
C VAL A 170 11.86 -10.35 1.77
N GLN A 171 10.77 -10.94 2.25
CA GLN A 171 10.05 -12.00 1.52
C GLN A 171 9.04 -11.39 0.53
N ASP A 172 9.21 -11.70 -0.75
CA ASP A 172 8.30 -11.38 -1.86
C ASP A 172 7.71 -12.65 -2.52
#